data_AF-A0A426ZUL7-F1
#
_entry.id   AF-A0A426ZUL7-F1
#
_cell.length_a   1.000
_cell.length_b   1.000
_cell.length_c   1.000
_cell.angle_alpha   90.00
_cell.angle_beta   90.00
_cell.angle_gamma   90.00
#
_symmetry.space_group_name_H-M   'P 1'
#
loop_
_entity.id
_entity.type
_entity.pdbx_description
1 polymer ?
#
loop_
_entity_poly.entity_id
_entity_poly.type
_entity_poly.pdbx_seq_one_letter_code
_entity_poly.pdbx_strand_id
1 'polypeptide(L)'
;MTCGLPTFATAYGGPAEIIVHGVSGFHIDPYQKDKAAEILVGFFEKCKEDSTHWDKISQGGLQRIYEKYALLLLFLWLSMRRAVAMDRLFEAAAAEESLEDGPN
;
A
#
# COMPACT_ATOMS: atom_id res chain seq x y z
N MET A 1 7.12 7.69 -2.85
CA MET A 1 7.15 6.48 -1.99
C MET A 1 7.65 5.22 -2.72
N THR A 2 7.00 4.70 -3.77
CA THR A 2 7.43 3.46 -4.49
C THR A 2 8.79 3.55 -5.20
N CYS A 3 9.15 4.74 -5.67
CA CYS A 3 10.44 5.00 -6.30
C CYS A 3 11.55 5.39 -5.31
N GLY A 4 11.31 5.27 -3.99
CA GLY A 4 12.27 5.68 -2.97
C GLY A 4 12.40 7.20 -2.77
N LEU A 5 11.54 8.02 -3.39
CA LEU A 5 11.54 9.47 -3.14
C LEU A 5 10.81 9.81 -1.83
N PRO A 6 11.46 10.52 -0.87
CA PRO A 6 10.81 11.10 0.29
C PRO A 6 9.61 11.97 -0.14
N THR A 7 8.46 11.75 0.49
CA THR A 7 7.19 12.33 0.02
C THR A 7 6.61 13.27 1.08
N PHE A 8 6.25 14.48 0.65
CA PHE A 8 5.51 15.47 1.44
C PHE A 8 4.12 15.56 0.83
N ALA A 9 3.09 15.25 1.62
CA ALA A 9 1.72 15.24 1.12
C ALA A 9 0.75 15.89 2.11
N THR A 10 -0.41 16.30 1.60
CA THR A 10 -1.46 16.92 2.41
C THR A 10 -1.81 16.05 3.62
N ALA A 11 -2.05 16.69 4.77
CA ALA A 11 -2.55 16.04 5.98
C ALA A 11 -4.04 15.64 5.89
N TYR A 12 -4.69 15.92 4.76
CA TYR A 12 -6.11 15.69 4.55
C TYR A 12 -6.37 14.62 3.48
N GLY A 13 -7.32 13.72 3.75
CA GLY A 13 -7.75 12.68 2.82
C GLY A 13 -6.78 11.50 2.72
N GLY A 14 -6.80 10.82 1.58
CA GLY A 14 -6.07 9.56 1.36
C GLY A 14 -4.58 9.57 1.77
N PRO A 15 -3.79 10.63 1.48
CA PRO A 15 -2.38 10.66 1.89
C PRO A 15 -2.16 10.58 3.40
N ALA A 16 -3.09 11.09 4.21
CA ALA A 16 -3.01 11.06 5.67
C ALA A 16 -3.05 9.64 6.27
N GLU A 17 -3.70 8.71 5.57
CA GLU A 17 -3.77 7.29 5.96
C GLU A 17 -2.59 6.47 5.44
N ILE A 18 -1.90 6.99 4.43
CA ILE A 18 -0.80 6.31 3.74
C ILE A 18 0.51 6.65 4.44
N ILE A 19 0.77 7.92 4.73
CA ILE A 19 2.03 8.40 5.31
C ILE A 19 1.99 8.34 6.84
N VAL A 20 3.07 7.83 7.43
CA VAL A 20 3.37 7.99 8.85
C VAL A 20 4.36 9.13 8.98
N HIS A 21 3.92 10.24 9.58
CA HIS A 21 4.69 11.48 9.68
C HIS A 21 6.06 11.24 10.34
N GLY A 22 7.13 11.66 9.67
CA GLY A 22 8.51 11.52 10.16
C GLY A 22 9.12 10.11 10.04
N VAL A 23 8.35 9.14 9.55
CA VAL A 23 8.81 7.75 9.37
C VAL A 23 8.84 7.38 7.89
N SER A 24 7.70 7.46 7.21
CA SER A 24 7.56 7.08 5.79
C SER A 24 7.37 8.28 4.86
N GLY A 25 7.40 9.49 5.40
CA GLY A 25 7.15 10.75 4.71
C GLY A 25 6.66 11.82 5.68
N PHE A 26 6.18 12.95 5.16
CA PHE A 26 5.72 14.08 5.97
C PHE A 26 4.34 14.55 5.54
N HIS A 27 3.56 14.96 6.54
CA HIS A 27 2.30 15.65 6.35
C HIS A 27 2.55 17.15 6.29
N ILE A 28 1.96 17.79 5.29
CA ILE A 28 1.92 19.25 5.15
C ILE A 28 0.46 19.71 5.17
N ASP A 29 0.19 20.85 5.80
CA ASP A 29 -1.11 21.47 5.74
C ASP A 29 -1.12 22.51 4.61
N PRO A 30 -1.91 22.30 3.53
CA PRO A 30 -1.97 23.25 2.41
C PRO A 30 -2.48 24.65 2.80
N TYR A 31 -3.18 24.78 3.93
CA TYR A 31 -3.66 26.07 4.45
C TYR A 31 -2.61 26.78 5.33
N GLN A 32 -1.56 26.09 5.75
CA GLN A 32 -0.47 26.64 6.57
C GLN A 32 0.85 26.59 5.80
N LYS A 33 0.96 27.45 4.77
CA LYS A 33 2.10 27.48 3.84
C LYS A 33 3.45 27.68 4.54
N ASP A 34 3.50 28.56 5.54
CA ASP A 34 4.74 28.84 6.27
C ASP A 34 5.24 27.61 7.01
N LYS A 35 4.34 26.88 7.68
CA LYS A 35 4.68 25.61 8.34
C LYS A 35 5.09 24.52 7.35
N ALA A 36 4.46 24.47 6.18
CA ALA A 36 4.87 23.54 5.13
C ALA A 36 6.31 23.83 4.64
N ALA A 37 6.67 25.11 4.51
CA ALA A 37 8.02 25.52 4.17
C ALA A 37 9.02 25.18 5.29
N GLU A 38 8.68 25.43 6.56
CA GLU A 38 9.51 25.04 7.71
C GLU A 38 9.79 23.53 7.73
N ILE A 39 8.80 22.69 7.44
CA ILE A 39 8.95 21.23 7.37
C ILE A 39 9.92 20.84 6.25
N LEU A 40 9.79 21.46 5.07
CA LEU A 40 10.68 21.20 3.94
C LEU A 40 12.13 21.62 4.26
N VAL A 41 12.32 22.84 4.77
CA VAL A 41 13.64 23.36 5.15
C VAL A 41 14.27 22.47 6.21
N GLY A 42 13.54 22.17 7.29
CA GLY A 42 14.04 21.31 8.36
C GLY A 42 14.38 19.89 7.90
N PHE A 43 13.70 19.36 6.88
CA PHE A 43 14.08 18.08 6.28
C PHE A 43 15.42 18.17 5.54
N PHE A 44 15.63 19.21 4.72
CA PHE A 44 16.89 19.37 3.99
C PHE A 44 18.06 19.71 4.91
N GLU A 45 17.84 20.48 5.98
CA GLU A 45 18.84 20.73 7.02
C GLU A 45 19.27 19.43 7.68
N LYS A 46 18.31 18.58 8.09
CA LYS A 46 18.63 17.24 8.63
C LYS A 46 19.34 16.35 7.63
N CYS A 47 19.00 16.40 6.34
CA CYS A 47 19.72 15.65 5.31
C CYS A 47 21.16 16.15 5.12
N LYS A 48 21.41 17.44 5.39
CA LYS A 48 22.74 18.04 5.32
C LYS A 48 23.59 17.68 6.54
N GLU A 49 22.98 17.61 7.73
CA GLU A 49 23.64 17.20 8.97
C GLU A 49 23.88 15.68 9.04
N ASP A 50 22.88 14.89 8.63
CA ASP A 50 22.93 13.43 8.55
C ASP A 50 22.59 12.99 7.12
N SER A 51 23.62 12.60 6.37
CA SER A 51 23.47 12.11 5.00
C SER A 51 22.60 10.85 4.90
N THR A 52 22.42 10.10 6.00
CA THR A 52 21.57 8.90 6.05
C THR A 52 20.10 9.23 6.27
N HIS A 53 19.76 10.48 6.62
CA HIS A 53 18.38 10.86 6.91
C HIS A 53 17.46 10.66 5.70
N TRP A 54 17.95 11.01 4.50
CA TRP A 54 17.23 10.80 3.25
C TRP A 54 16.89 9.32 3.04
N ASP A 55 17.89 8.46 3.20
CA ASP A 55 17.76 7.02 2.99
C ASP A 55 16.81 6.39 4.01
N LYS A 56 16.85 6.82 5.28
CA LYS A 56 15.92 6.37 6.32
C LYS A 56 14.46 6.64 5.93
N ILE A 57 14.15 7.87 5.50
CA ILE A 57 12.79 8.23 5.09
C ILE A 57 12.40 7.54 3.78
N SER A 58 13.34 7.41 2.83
CA SER A 58 13.15 6.67 1.58
C SER A 58 12.76 5.21 1.84
N GLN A 59 13.52 4.52 2.68
CA GLN A 59 13.28 3.13 3.07
C GLN A 59 11.97 2.97 3.84
N GLY A 60 11.68 3.88 4.78
CA GLY A 60 10.39 3.90 5.48
C GLY A 60 9.21 4.05 4.51
N GLY A 61 9.36 4.87 3.48
CA GLY A 61 8.38 5.03 2.40
C GLY A 61 8.16 3.74 1.58
N LEU A 62 9.23 3.06 1.22
CA LEU A 62 9.17 1.78 0.51
C LEU A 62 8.52 0.69 1.35
N GLN A 63 8.97 0.52 2.60
CA GLN A 63 8.43 -0.46 3.54
C GLN A 63 6.93 -0.26 3.74
N ARG A 64 6.48 0.98 3.94
CA ARG A 64 5.06 1.30 4.10
C ARG A 64 4.21 0.85 2.91
N ILE A 65 4.69 1.05 1.70
CA ILE A 65 3.98 0.61 0.50
C ILE A 65 3.98 -0.90 0.38
N TYR A 66 5.11 -1.56 0.63
CA TYR A 66 5.18 -3.03 0.60
C TYR A 66 4.25 -3.67 1.63
N GLU A 67 4.25 -3.20 2.88
CA GLU A 67 3.35 -3.71 3.92
C GLU A 67 1.88 -3.54 3.56
N LYS A 68 1.48 -2.35 3.10
CA LYS A 68 0.05 -2.05 2.86
C LYS A 68 -0.46 -2.65 1.54
N TYR A 69 0.34 -2.63 0.48
CA TYR A 69 -0.10 -3.00 -0.87
C TYR A 69 0.34 -4.39 -1.31
N ALA A 70 1.42 -4.97 -0.79
CA ALA A 70 1.73 -6.38 -1.05
C ALA A 70 0.71 -7.30 -0.36
N LEU A 71 0.26 -6.93 0.85
CA LEU A 71 -0.86 -7.62 1.50
C LEU A 71 -2.14 -7.50 0.67
N LEU A 72 -2.46 -6.31 0.17
CA LEU A 72 -3.64 -6.13 -0.70
C LEU A 72 -3.58 -7.02 -1.94
N LEU A 73 -2.43 -7.07 -2.62
CA LEU A 73 -2.24 -7.94 -3.79
C LEU A 73 -2.32 -9.43 -3.43
N LEU A 74 -1.74 -9.83 -2.30
CA LEU A 74 -1.82 -11.21 -1.81
C LEU A 74 -3.26 -11.60 -1.46
N PHE A 75 -4.01 -10.72 -0.79
CA PHE A 75 -5.42 -10.93 -0.48
C PHE A 75 -6.29 -11.00 -1.73
N LEU A 76 -6.05 -10.12 -2.71
CA LEU A 76 -6.75 -10.15 -3.98
C LEU A 76 -6.46 -11.46 -4.73
N TRP A 77 -5.20 -11.89 -4.76
CA TRP A 77 -4.77 -13.13 -5.38
C TRP A 77 -5.34 -14.38 -4.70
N LEU A 78 -5.36 -14.42 -3.36
CA LEU A 78 -6.00 -15.50 -2.58
C LEU A 78 -7.51 -15.55 -2.84
N SER A 79 -8.16 -14.39 -2.91
CA SER A 79 -9.60 -14.28 -3.19
C SER A 79 -9.93 -14.75 -4.60
N MET A 80 -9.11 -14.35 -5.59
CA MET A 80 -9.23 -14.83 -6.98
C MET A 80 -8.98 -16.33 -7.11
N ARG A 81 -7.98 -16.89 -6.41
CA ARG A 81 -7.73 -18.34 -6.40
C ARG A 81 -8.89 -19.12 -5.79
N ARG A 82 -9.51 -18.61 -4.72
CA ARG A 82 -10.70 -19.23 -4.13
C ARG A 82 -11.89 -19.20 -5.09
N ALA A 83 -12.15 -18.08 -5.77
CA ALA A 83 -13.23 -17.98 -6.74
C ALA A 83 -13.07 -19.00 -7.88
N VAL A 84 -11.87 -19.07 -8.48
CA VAL A 84 -11.58 -20.03 -9.58
C VAL A 84 -11.65 -21.49 -9.11
N ALA A 85 -11.21 -21.79 -7.89
CA ALA A 85 -11.31 -23.15 -7.33
C ALA A 85 -12.77 -23.54 -7.04
N MET A 86 -13.58 -22.59 -6.59
CA MET A 86 -15.00 -22.81 -6.27
C MET A 86 -15.83 -23.04 -7.54
N ASP A 87 -15.56 -22.29 -8.61
CA ASP A 87 -16.21 -22.52 -9.92
C ASP A 87 -15.91 -23.94 -10.44
N ARG A 88 -14.66 -24.39 -10.35
CA ARG A 88 -14.28 -25.76 -10.76
C ARG A 88 -14.92 -26.85 -9.92
N LEU A 89 -15.11 -26.62 -8.63
CA LEU A 89 -15.80 -27.56 -7.75
C LEU A 89 -17.29 -27.62 -8.04
N PHE A 90 -17.91 -26.48 -8.40
CA PHE A 90 -19.31 -26.43 -8.80
C PHE A 90 -19.55 -27.13 -10.14
N GLU A 91 -18.68 -26.93 -11.13
CA GLU A 91 -18.73 -27.67 -12.40
C GLU A 91 -18.53 -29.18 -12.19
N ALA A 92 -17.60 -29.58 -11.32
CA ALA A 92 -17.37 -30.99 -11.01
C ALA A 92 -18.57 -31.64 -10.29
N ALA A 93 -19.18 -30.93 -9.33
CA ALA A 93 -20.37 -31.42 -8.63
C ALA A 93 -21.59 -31.52 -9.57
N ALA A 94 -21.78 -30.55 -10.46
CA ALA A 94 -22.83 -30.59 -11.47
C ALA A 94 -22.65 -31.72 -12.50
N ALA A 95 -21.39 -32.11 -12.77
CA ALA A 95 -21.08 -33.23 -13.66
C ALA A 95 -21.36 -34.60 -13.01
N GLU A 96 -21.09 -34.77 -11.71
CA GLU A 96 -21.40 -36.01 -10.98
C GLU A 96 -22.91 -36.23 -10.84
N GLU A 97 -23.70 -35.19 -10.56
CA GLU A 97 -25.17 -35.28 -10.45
C GLU A 97 -25.83 -35.72 -11.77
N SER A 98 -25.24 -35.35 -12.93
CA SER A 98 -25.73 -35.76 -14.25
C SER A 98 -25.45 -37.22 -14.65
N LEU A 99 -24.57 -37.91 -13.91
CA LEU A 99 -24.19 -39.31 -14.19
C LEU A 99 -25.02 -40.32 -13.38
N GLU A 100 -25.66 -39.91 -12.28
CA GLU A 100 -26.49 -40.80 -11.46
C GLU A 100 -27.94 -40.97 -11.96
N ASP A 101 -28.38 -40.15 -12.93
CA ASP A 101 -29.75 -40.19 -13.51
C ASP A 101 -29.87 -41.04 -14.80
N GLY A 102 -28.95 -41.99 -15.02
CA GLY A 102 -29.02 -42.94 -16.14
C GLY A 102 -30.23 -43.89 -16.02
N PRO A 103 -31.01 -44.14 -17.09
CA PRO A 103 -32.28 -44.85 -16.99
C PRO A 103 -32.07 -46.32 -16.60
N ASN A 104 -32.79 -46.78 -15.57
CA ASN A 104 -33.00 -48.20 -15.26
C ASN A 104 -33.79 -48.92 -16.36
#